data_AF-A0A6L9GA39-F1
#
_entry.id   AF-A0A6L9GA39-F1
#
_cell.length_a   1.000
_cell.length_b   1.000
_cell.length_c   1.000
_cell.angle_alpha   90.00
_cell.angle_beta   90.00
_cell.angle_gamma   90.00
#
_symmetry.space_group_name_H-M   'P 1'
#
loop_
_entity.id
_entity.type
_entity.pdbx_description
1 polymer ?
#
loop_
_entity_poly.entity_id
_entity_poly.type
_entity_poly.pdbx_seq_one_letter_code
_entity_poly.pdbx_strand_id
1 'polypeptide(L)' 'MNQADPPIRDAATVILLRRGADGPTVLMGMRGAAAVFMPSKYVFPGGAVDREDAAVGLAAGLAEPSLSRIAQEPRA' A
#
# COMPACT_ATOMS: atom_id res chain seq x y z
N MET A 1 -32.26 12.63 3.77
CA MET A 1 -31.79 11.38 4.40
C MET A 1 -30.28 11.47 4.54
N ASN A 2 -29.78 11.21 5.76
CA ASN A 2 -28.41 11.40 6.22
C ASN A 2 -27.38 10.74 5.28
N GLN A 3 -26.56 11.52 4.56
CA GLN A 3 -25.38 10.97 3.89
C GLN A 3 -24.27 10.87 4.93
N ALA A 4 -24.06 9.66 5.47
CA ALA A 4 -22.86 9.37 6.24
C ALA A 4 -21.64 9.42 5.29
N ASP A 5 -20.52 9.98 5.76
CA ASP A 5 -19.26 9.94 5.01
C ASP A 5 -18.89 8.49 4.67
N PRO A 6 -18.32 8.24 3.47
CA PRO A 6 -17.89 6.91 3.10
C PRO A 6 -16.85 6.41 4.12
N PRO A 7 -16.96 5.16 4.59
CA PRO A 7 -16.07 4.63 5.61
C PRO A 7 -14.62 4.64 5.11
N ILE A 8 -13.69 5.11 5.94
CA ILE A 8 -12.26 4.99 5.68
C ILE A 8 -11.88 3.52 5.79
N ARG A 9 -11.30 2.95 4.73
CA ARG A 9 -10.83 1.57 4.69
C ARG A 9 -9.31 1.54 4.71
N ASP A 10 -8.75 0.67 5.54
CA ASP A 10 -7.31 0.42 5.56
C ASP A 10 -6.84 -0.18 4.23
N ALA A 11 -5.68 0.27 3.78
CA ALA A 11 -5.05 -0.15 2.54
C ALA A 11 -3.53 -0.19 2.70
N ALA A 12 -2.89 -1.06 1.94
CA ALA A 12 -1.45 -1.19 1.89
C ALA A 12 -0.95 -1.06 0.45
N THR A 13 0.26 -0.54 0.28
CA THR A 13 0.94 -0.37 -1.02
C THR A 13 2.38 -0.84 -0.90
N VAL A 14 2.88 -1.51 -1.92
CA VAL A 14 4.25 -2.00 -2.01
C VAL A 14 5.00 -1.22 -3.09
N ILE A 15 6.11 -0.60 -2.71
CA ILE A 15 7.03 0.05 -3.66
C ILE A 15 8.24 -0.87 -3.85
N LEU A 16 8.27 -1.55 -4.99
CA LEU A 16 9.40 -2.41 -5.37
C LEU A 16 10.46 -1.57 -6.06
N LEU A 17 11.62 -1.44 -5.40
CA LEU A 17 12.77 -0.70 -5.91
C LEU A 17 13.79 -1.65 -6.55
N ARG A 18 14.21 -1.34 -7.78
CA ARG A 18 15.35 -1.97 -8.44
C ARG A 18 16.45 -0.93 -8.64
N ARG A 19 17.65 -1.21 -8.14
CA ARG A 19 18.84 -0.36 -8.35
C ARG A 19 19.62 -0.87 -9.56
N GLY A 20 19.84 -0.02 -10.55
CA GLY A 20 20.61 -0.33 -11.77
C GLY A 20 21.66 0.74 -12.07
N ALA A 21 22.47 0.51 -13.11
CA ALA A 21 23.51 1.45 -13.54
C ALA A 21 22.94 2.83 -13.94
N ASP A 22 21.74 2.85 -14.52
CA ASP A 22 21.04 4.07 -14.94
C ASP A 22 20.25 4.75 -13.80
N GLY A 23 20.38 4.22 -12.57
CA GLY A 23 19.70 4.73 -11.39
C GLY A 23 18.59 3.81 -10.86
N PRO A 24 17.87 4.26 -9.81
CA PRO A 24 16.76 3.52 -9.23
C PRO A 24 15.53 3.52 -10.14
N THR A 25 14.87 2.37 -10.25
CA THR A 25 13.59 2.20 -10.94
C THR A 25 12.57 1.57 -10.00
N VAL A 26 11.28 1.85 -10.22
CA VAL A 26 10.18 1.33 -9.40
C VAL A 26 9.20 0.55 -10.26
N LEU A 27 8.65 -0.54 -9.70
CA LEU A 27 7.58 -1.29 -10.39
C LEU A 27 6.26 -0.52 -10.27
N MET A 28 5.63 -0.29 -11.43
CA MET A 28 4.26 0.23 -11.51
C MET A 28 3.43 -0.63 -12.45
N GLY A 29 2.14 -0.74 -12.17
CA GLY A 29 1.15 -1.33 -13.07
C GLY A 29 0.19 -0.27 -13.58
N MET A 30 -0.35 -0.45 -14.80
CA MET A 30 -1.44 0.39 -15.30
C MET A 30 -2.78 -0.28 -14.98
N ARG A 31 -3.69 0.47 -14.33
CA ARG A 31 -5.05 -0.02 -14.10
C ARG A 31 -5.77 -0.19 -15.43
N GLY A 32 -6.55 -1.28 -15.54
CA GLY A 32 -7.39 -1.52 -16.70
C GLY A 32 -8.39 -0.38 -16.93
N ALA A 33 -8.76 -0.15 -18.19
CA ALA A 33 -9.68 0.91 -18.57
C ALA A 33 -11.08 0.74 -17.93
N ALA A 34 -11.47 -0.49 -17.60
CA ALA A 34 -12.74 -0.82 -16.96
C ALA A 34 -12.68 -0.82 -15.41
N ALA A 35 -11.60 -0.35 -14.80
CA ALA A 35 -11.50 -0.32 -13.34
C ALA A 35 -12.52 0.67 -12.74
N VAL A 36 -13.33 0.20 -11.78
CA VAL A 36 -14.39 1.00 -11.11
C VAL A 36 -13.84 2.26 -10.40
N PHE A 37 -12.56 2.23 -10.05
CA PHE A 37 -11.86 3.34 -9.41
C PHE A 37 -10.56 3.64 -10.17
N MET A 38 -10.26 4.91 -10.42
CA MET A 38 -9.03 5.39 -11.11
C MET A 38 -8.61 4.57 -12.35
N PRO A 39 -9.45 4.45 -13.40
CA PRO A 39 -9.08 3.72 -14.62
C PRO A 39 -7.89 4.38 -15.35
N SER A 40 -7.10 3.56 -16.05
CA SER A 40 -5.98 4.00 -16.90
C SER A 40 -4.89 4.81 -16.19
N LYS A 41 -4.72 4.62 -14.88
CA LYS A 41 -3.65 5.24 -14.08
C LYS A 41 -2.52 4.25 -13.82
N TYR A 42 -1.28 4.75 -13.86
CA TYR A 42 -0.14 4.04 -13.30
C TYR A 42 -0.21 4.11 -11.78
N VAL A 43 -0.10 2.95 -11.14
CA VAL A 43 -0.18 2.78 -9.70
C VAL A 43 0.91 1.84 -9.22
N PHE A 44 1.30 1.98 -7.96
CA PHE A 44 2.08 0.95 -7.29
C PHE A 44 1.19 -0.26 -6.98
N PRO A 45 1.75 -1.48 -6.93
CA PRO A 45 1.04 -2.66 -6.43
C PRO A 45 0.51 -2.43 -5.02
N GLY A 46 -0.74 -2.82 -4.78
CA GLY A 46 -1.39 -2.60 -3.49
C GLY A 46 -2.89 -2.85 -3.56
N GLY A 47 -3.55 -2.67 -2.43
CA GLY A 47 -4.97 -2.94 -2.29
C GLY A 47 -5.49 -2.63 -0.90
N ALA A 48 -6.78 -2.88 -0.72
CA ALA A 48 -7.38 -2.85 0.59
C ALA A 48 -6.82 -3.98 1.46
N VAL A 49 -6.71 -3.73 2.76
CA VAL A 49 -6.35 -4.77 3.73
C VAL A 49 -7.57 -5.66 3.97
N ASP A 50 -7.33 -6.97 4.02
CA ASP A 50 -8.30 -7.98 4.43
C ASP A 50 -7.99 -8.47 5.84
N ARG A 51 -9.00 -8.94 6.59
CA ARG A 51 -8.80 -9.36 7.99
C ARG A 51 -7.77 -10.48 8.16
N GLU A 52 -7.65 -11.33 7.14
CA GLU A 52 -6.75 -12.48 7.14
C GLU A 52 -5.28 -12.06 7.05
N ASP A 53 -4.98 -10.85 6.55
CA ASP A 53 -3.61 -10.33 6.48
C ASP A 53 -2.94 -10.26 7.86
N ALA A 54 -3.72 -10.03 8.92
CA ALA A 54 -3.23 -9.96 10.30
C ALA A 54 -2.74 -11.32 10.84
N ALA A 55 -3.14 -12.43 10.21
CA ALA A 55 -2.72 -13.77 10.60
C ALA A 55 -1.45 -14.23 9.86
N VAL A 56 -0.98 -13.47 8.87
CA VAL A 56 0.21 -13.82 8.10
C VAL A 56 1.46 -13.59 8.94
N GLY A 57 2.21 -14.67 9.20
CA GLY A 57 3.49 -14.59 9.90
C GLY A 57 4.52 -13.82 9.09
N LEU A 58 5.22 -12.88 9.73
CA LEU A 58 6.32 -12.17 9.09
C LEU A 58 7.50 -13.12 8.86
N ALA A 59 8.10 -13.06 7.65
CA ALA A 59 9.28 -13.86 7.31
C ALA A 59 10.50 -13.51 8.16
N ALA A 60 10.60 -12.25 8.62
CA ALA A 60 11.59 -11.76 9.55
C ALA A 60 11.02 -10.55 10.32
N GLY A 61 11.61 -10.22 11.46
CA GLY A 61 11.28 -9.00 12.18
C GLY A 61 11.55 -7.75 11.32
N LEU A 62 10.77 -6.69 11.55
CA LEU A 62 11.01 -5.39 10.91
C LEU A 62 12.34 -4.80 11.43
N ALA A 63 13.15 -4.28 10.52
CA ALA A 63 14.38 -3.60 10.89
C ALA A 63 14.12 -2.20 11.46
N GLU A 64 14.99 -1.71 12.32
CA GLU A 64 15.10 -0.27 12.57
C GLU A 64 15.60 0.44 11.30
N PRO A 65 15.14 1.68 11.00
CA PRO A 65 14.27 2.54 11.80
C PRO A 65 12.77 2.32 11.56
N SER A 66 12.38 1.31 10.78
CA SER A 66 10.98 1.11 10.38
C SER A 66 10.09 0.77 11.57
N LEU A 67 10.58 -0.04 12.52
CA LEU A 67 9.88 -0.31 13.78
C LEU A 67 9.59 0.99 14.55
N SER A 68 10.61 1.81 14.81
CA SER A 68 10.44 3.10 15.48
C SER A 68 9.42 4.01 14.77
N ARG A 69 9.42 4.03 13.44
CA ARG A 69 8.47 4.84 12.65
C ARG A 69 7.03 4.32 12.73
N ILE A 70 6.84 3.00 12.73
CA ILE A 70 5.50 2.39 12.84
C ILE A 70 4.94 2.57 14.25
N ALA A 71 5.80 2.53 15.28
CA ALA A 71 5.40 2.78 16.66
C ALA A 71 4.99 4.24 16.93
N GLN A 72 5.36 5.17 16.04
CA GLN A 72 4.83 6.54 16.06
C GLN A 72 3.42 6.50 15.47
N GLU A 73 2.40 6.59 16.34
CA GLU A 73 1.00 6.58 15.94
C GLU A 73 0.72 7.60 14.83
N PRO A 74 0.11 7.20 13.69
CA PRO A 74 -0.24 8.16 12.65
C PRO A 74 -1.56 8.90 12.86
N ARG A 75 -2.34 8.64 13.93
CA ARG A 75 -3.71 9.16 14.05
C ARG A 75 -4.17 9.41 15.49
N ALA A 76 -4.35 10.70 15.82
CA ALA A 76 -5.44 11.15 16.69
C ALA A 76 -6.74 11.27 15.87
#